data_AF-A0A937NR42-F1
#
_entry.id   AF-A0A937NR42-F1
#
_cell.length_a   1.000
_cell.length_b   1.000
_cell.length_c   1.000
_cell.angle_alpha   90.00
_cell.angle_beta   90.00
_cell.angle_gamma   90.00
#
_symmetry.space_group_name_H-M   'P 1'
#
loop_
_entity.id
_entity.type
_entity.pdbx_description
1 polymer ?
#
loop_
_entity_poly.entity_id
_entity_poly.type
_entity_poly.pdbx_seq_one_letter_code
_entity_poly.pdbx_strand_id
1 'polypeptide(L)'
;MMEEDVRANLLSSPRVMTLNDQEATIMVGTKYPIIESQTSASGSSSGSISTSLDYYENIGIQLNVIPQICDNNSVRMVVNPKVRTLISTTSGKTGEQGNISLTEYPILSTREAETHILVQSGETIVIGGLLEDQESKTTLSVPFLGAIPLIGRLFRREAIDNRKMDLLIFLTATIIDSESDMVDEGVMREATTAHIVEMEKAARELTESRAREKSERMAEEARQEELRRELFEQDRAAAEARREAAEQREREEAEARDRAIDKAKADQRARERAALEAARAEIAEKLNREESGEARKLPTAEDDAERESVIKRFPSVGE
;
A
#
# COMPACT_ATOMS: atom_id res chain seq x y z
N MET A 1 -4.02 -21.41 -5.05
CA MET A 1 -4.44 -20.22 -4.29
C MET A 1 -5.54 -20.69 -3.37
N MET A 2 -5.44 -20.43 -2.07
CA MET A 2 -6.44 -20.82 -1.07
C MET A 2 -6.89 -19.54 -0.38
N GLU A 3 -8.19 -19.39 -0.22
CA GLU A 3 -8.86 -18.28 0.44
C GLU A 3 -9.80 -18.88 1.48
N GLU A 4 -9.71 -18.40 2.71
CA GLU A 4 -10.49 -18.89 3.85
C GLU A 4 -11.22 -17.69 4.46
N ASP A 5 -12.55 -17.76 4.47
CA ASP A 5 -13.43 -16.74 5.03
C ASP A 5 -14.10 -17.27 6.31
N VAL A 6 -13.75 -16.69 7.46
CA VAL A 6 -14.38 -17.00 8.75
C VAL A 6 -15.19 -15.80 9.22
N ARG A 7 -16.50 -15.99 9.43
CA ARG A 7 -17.41 -14.96 9.95
C ARG A 7 -17.98 -15.41 11.28
N ALA A 8 -17.87 -14.58 12.30
CA ALA A 8 -18.43 -14.81 13.62
C ALA A 8 -19.27 -13.58 14.03
N ASN A 9 -20.50 -13.81 14.50
CA ASN A 9 -21.38 -12.77 15.03
C ASN A 9 -21.78 -13.16 16.46
N LEU A 10 -21.51 -12.29 17.42
CA LEU A 10 -21.88 -12.48 18.82
C LEU A 10 -22.94 -11.44 19.19
N LEU A 11 -24.18 -11.89 19.27
CA LEU A 11 -25.30 -11.10 19.75
C LEU A 11 -25.61 -11.49 21.20
N SER A 12 -25.72 -10.51 22.07
CA SER A 12 -26.10 -10.73 23.46
C SER A 12 -26.77 -9.49 24.04
N SER A 13 -27.92 -9.68 24.66
CA SER A 13 -28.77 -8.61 25.20
C SER A 13 -29.00 -8.84 26.70
N PRO A 14 -28.03 -8.54 27.57
CA PRO A 14 -28.24 -8.62 29.01
C PRO A 14 -29.30 -7.59 29.43
N ARG A 15 -30.17 -7.99 30.37
CA ARG A 15 -31.21 -7.14 30.93
C ARG A 15 -31.16 -7.23 32.44
N VAL A 16 -31.25 -6.09 33.10
CA VAL A 16 -31.28 -6.00 34.56
C VAL A 16 -32.28 -4.93 34.98
N MET A 17 -33.06 -5.21 36.01
CA MET A 17 -34.01 -4.28 36.61
C MET A 17 -33.47 -3.88 37.97
N THR A 18 -33.57 -2.60 38.31
CA THR A 18 -33.09 -2.07 39.59
C THR A 18 -33.92 -0.88 40.04
N LEU A 19 -33.73 -0.49 41.29
CA LEU A 19 -34.33 0.70 41.86
C LEU A 19 -33.56 1.96 41.45
N ASN A 20 -34.21 3.11 41.59
CA ASN A 20 -33.57 4.40 41.40
C ASN A 20 -32.38 4.57 42.36
N ASP A 21 -31.26 5.08 41.85
CA ASP A 21 -29.97 5.28 42.53
C ASP A 21 -29.35 4.00 43.12
N GLN A 22 -29.82 2.82 42.69
CA GLN A 22 -29.31 1.53 43.15
C GLN A 22 -28.48 0.84 42.06
N GLU A 23 -27.22 0.54 42.39
CA GLU A 23 -26.35 -0.24 41.50
C GLU A 23 -26.93 -1.63 41.25
N ALA A 24 -26.93 -2.03 39.98
CA ALA A 24 -27.24 -3.37 39.57
C ALA A 24 -26.21 -3.93 38.60
N THR A 25 -25.92 -5.20 38.80
CA THR A 25 -24.90 -5.93 38.06
C THR A 25 -25.47 -7.25 37.58
N ILE A 26 -25.28 -7.53 36.30
CA ILE A 26 -25.58 -8.83 35.69
C ILE A 26 -24.32 -9.34 35.01
N MET A 27 -24.02 -10.63 35.20
CA MET A 27 -22.94 -11.31 34.48
C MET A 27 -23.46 -12.60 33.85
N VAL A 28 -23.26 -12.71 32.54
CA VAL A 28 -23.63 -13.87 31.72
C VAL A 28 -22.36 -14.43 31.11
N GLY A 29 -21.95 -15.62 31.53
CA GLY A 29 -20.68 -16.18 31.09
C GLY A 29 -20.25 -17.40 31.87
N THR A 30 -18.98 -17.76 31.70
CA THR A 30 -18.30 -18.86 32.38
C THR A 30 -17.10 -18.34 33.16
N LYS A 31 -16.67 -19.11 34.16
CA LYS A 31 -15.48 -18.83 34.94
C LYS A 31 -14.34 -19.72 34.48
N TYR A 32 -13.21 -19.13 34.11
CA TYR A 32 -12.02 -19.85 33.69
C TYR A 32 -11.02 -19.94 34.86
N PRO A 33 -10.64 -21.15 35.31
CA PRO A 33 -9.69 -21.30 36.40
C PRO A 33 -8.27 -20.96 35.94
N ILE A 34 -7.58 -20.10 36.68
CA ILE A 34 -6.16 -19.84 36.54
C ILE A 34 -5.43 -20.64 37.61
N ILE A 35 -4.48 -21.47 37.19
CA ILE A 35 -3.67 -22.30 38.08
C ILE A 35 -2.27 -21.69 38.21
N GLU A 36 -1.75 -21.65 39.43
CA GLU A 36 -0.37 -21.27 39.72
C GLU A 36 0.45 -22.54 39.98
N SER A 37 1.63 -22.64 39.36
CA SER A 37 2.59 -23.71 39.61
C SER A 37 3.77 -23.16 40.40
N GLN A 38 3.95 -23.64 41.61
CA GLN A 38 5.10 -23.30 42.46
C GLN A 38 6.09 -24.45 42.48
N THR A 39 7.35 -24.15 42.18
CA THR A 39 8.45 -25.11 42.30
C THR A 39 9.15 -24.91 43.63
N SER A 40 9.00 -25.86 44.55
CA SER A 40 9.73 -25.84 45.81
C SER A 40 11.06 -26.59 45.64
N ALA A 41 12.16 -25.85 45.57
CA ALA A 41 13.50 -26.41 45.57
C ALA A 41 13.95 -26.71 47.01
N SER A 42 13.67 -27.91 47.51
CA SER A 42 14.30 -28.40 48.74
C SER A 42 15.74 -28.79 48.44
N GLY A 43 16.69 -28.28 49.23
CA GLY A 43 18.12 -28.57 49.07
C GLY A 43 18.40 -30.07 49.02
N SER A 44 18.98 -30.52 47.91
CA SER A 44 19.37 -31.90 47.56
C SER A 44 18.28 -32.73 46.86
N SER A 45 18.37 -32.71 45.51
CA SER A 45 17.77 -33.62 44.51
C SER A 45 16.23 -33.73 44.44
N SER A 46 15.69 -33.17 43.35
CA SER A 46 14.30 -33.16 42.89
C SER A 46 13.35 -32.23 43.66
N GLY A 47 13.20 -31.00 43.16
CA GLY A 47 12.13 -30.11 43.59
C GLY A 47 10.75 -30.68 43.25
N SER A 48 9.81 -30.59 44.19
CA SER A 48 8.41 -30.95 43.95
C SER A 48 7.72 -29.76 43.27
N ILE A 49 7.00 -30.02 42.17
CA ILE A 49 6.09 -29.05 41.57
C ILE A 49 4.72 -29.26 42.20
N SER A 50 4.23 -28.24 42.90
CA SER A 50 2.84 -28.18 43.36
C SER A 50 2.08 -27.20 42.49
N THR A 51 0.98 -27.66 41.88
CA THR A 51 0.04 -26.81 41.17
C THR A 51 -1.17 -26.56 42.06
N SER A 52 -1.53 -25.30 42.28
CA SER A 52 -2.71 -24.88 43.03
C SER A 52 -3.58 -23.97 42.17
N LEU A 53 -4.89 -23.98 42.43
CA LEU A 53 -5.79 -22.98 41.85
C LEU A 53 -5.47 -21.61 42.46
N ASP A 54 -5.27 -20.60 41.62
CA ASP A 54 -5.03 -19.21 42.04
C ASP A 54 -6.37 -18.46 42.16
N TYR A 55 -7.01 -18.17 41.02
CA TYR A 55 -8.34 -17.53 40.97
C TYR A 55 -9.12 -17.92 39.72
N TYR A 56 -10.38 -17.47 39.65
CA TYR A 56 -11.24 -17.62 38.49
C TYR A 56 -11.37 -16.30 37.74
N GLU A 57 -11.11 -16.32 36.44
CA GLU A 57 -11.33 -15.19 35.54
C GLU A 57 -12.71 -15.29 34.88
N ASN A 58 -13.50 -14.21 34.88
CA ASN A 58 -14.83 -14.23 34.27
C ASN A 58 -14.74 -13.96 32.76
N ILE A 59 -15.26 -14.89 31.96
CA ILE A 59 -15.37 -14.80 30.50
C ILE A 59 -16.85 -14.71 30.13
N GLY A 60 -17.24 -13.67 29.41
CA GLY A 60 -18.62 -13.41 29.04
C GLY A 60 -18.93 -11.92 29.12
N ILE A 61 -20.20 -11.61 29.36
CA ILE A 61 -20.71 -10.24 29.34
C ILE A 61 -21.11 -9.85 30.75
N GLN A 62 -20.57 -8.74 31.21
CA GLN A 62 -20.92 -8.10 32.46
C GLN A 62 -21.47 -6.71 32.18
N LEU A 63 -22.60 -6.39 32.77
CA LEU A 63 -23.20 -5.06 32.72
C LEU A 63 -23.36 -4.56 34.15
N ASN A 64 -22.70 -3.45 34.46
CA ASN A 64 -22.93 -2.71 35.70
C ASN A 64 -23.62 -1.39 35.33
N VAL A 65 -24.68 -1.05 36.06
CA VAL A 65 -25.47 0.15 35.81
C VAL A 65 -25.94 0.78 37.11
N ILE A 66 -25.93 2.12 37.16
CA ILE A 66 -26.52 2.93 38.23
C ILE A 66 -27.48 3.92 37.58
N PRO A 67 -28.81 3.68 37.64
CA PRO A 67 -29.79 4.59 37.06
C PRO A 67 -30.27 5.65 38.04
N GLN A 68 -30.59 6.81 37.50
CA GLN A 68 -31.19 7.94 38.18
C GLN A 68 -32.32 8.51 37.31
N ILE A 69 -33.55 8.41 37.79
CA ILE A 69 -34.73 8.97 37.13
C ILE A 69 -34.67 10.50 37.26
N CYS A 70 -34.76 11.17 36.11
CA CYS A 70 -34.78 12.61 36.00
C CYS A 70 -36.19 13.10 35.68
N ASP A 71 -36.42 14.41 35.82
CA ASP A 71 -37.66 15.04 35.38
C ASP A 71 -37.85 14.83 33.86
N ASN A 72 -39.11 14.83 33.40
CA ASN A 72 -39.48 14.63 31.99
C ASN A 72 -39.28 13.19 31.45
N ASN A 73 -39.44 12.16 32.28
CA ASN A 73 -39.42 10.75 31.88
C ASN A 73 -38.08 10.31 31.24
N SER A 74 -37.00 10.96 31.66
CA SER A 74 -35.63 10.66 31.23
C SER A 74 -34.87 9.94 32.33
N VAL A 75 -33.93 9.09 31.95
CA VAL A 75 -33.10 8.29 32.85
C VAL A 75 -31.65 8.66 32.61
N ARG A 76 -31.00 9.21 33.63
CA ARG A 76 -29.55 9.35 33.67
C ARG A 76 -28.96 8.04 34.16
N MET A 77 -27.92 7.53 33.51
CA MET A 77 -27.27 6.31 33.98
C MET A 77 -25.75 6.42 33.90
N VAL A 78 -25.08 5.82 34.88
CA VAL A 78 -23.68 5.42 34.76
C VAL A 78 -23.67 3.98 34.28
N VAL A 79 -23.04 3.71 33.14
CA VAL A 79 -23.08 2.40 32.49
C VAL A 79 -21.67 1.94 32.15
N ASN A 80 -21.35 0.74 32.64
CA ASN A 80 -20.06 0.11 32.47
C ASN A 80 -20.23 -1.31 31.87
N PRO A 81 -20.58 -1.44 30.58
CA PRO A 81 -20.62 -2.74 29.92
C PRO A 81 -19.22 -3.28 29.66
N LYS A 82 -19.03 -4.58 29.87
CA LYS A 82 -17.79 -5.30 29.66
C LYS A 82 -18.05 -6.63 28.97
N VAL A 83 -17.42 -6.86 27.82
CA VAL A 83 -17.49 -8.08 27.04
C VAL A 83 -16.11 -8.72 27.00
N ARG A 84 -16.01 -9.95 27.48
CA ARG A 84 -14.82 -10.77 27.47
C ARG A 84 -15.03 -12.04 26.67
N THR A 85 -14.11 -12.32 25.75
CA THR A 85 -14.15 -13.52 24.93
C THR A 85 -12.79 -14.21 24.97
N LEU A 86 -12.80 -15.54 25.08
CA LEU A 86 -11.59 -16.35 24.99
C LEU A 86 -11.11 -16.39 23.53
N ILE A 87 -9.90 -15.90 23.26
CA ILE A 87 -9.28 -15.95 21.93
C ILE A 87 -8.54 -17.27 21.75
N SER A 88 -7.68 -17.61 22.71
CA SER A 88 -6.84 -18.81 22.68
C SER A 88 -6.30 -19.08 24.08
N THR A 89 -5.68 -20.24 24.29
CA THR A 89 -4.87 -20.52 25.47
C THR A 89 -3.39 -20.56 25.08
N THR A 90 -2.53 -19.95 25.88
CA THR A 90 -1.08 -20.03 25.74
C THR A 90 -0.51 -20.90 26.84
N SER A 91 0.30 -21.89 26.49
CA SER A 91 1.00 -22.72 27.47
C SER A 91 2.33 -22.07 27.85
N GLY A 92 2.45 -21.64 29.10
CA GLY A 92 3.73 -21.29 29.68
C GLY A 92 4.47 -22.56 30.09
N LYS A 93 5.74 -22.70 29.69
CA LYS A 93 6.65 -23.70 30.25
C LYS A 93 7.42 -23.05 31.39
N THR A 94 7.15 -23.46 32.62
CA THR A 94 7.92 -23.02 33.78
C THR A 94 8.64 -24.24 34.36
N GLY A 95 9.97 -24.27 34.21
CA GLY A 95 10.85 -25.33 34.74
C GLY A 95 12.19 -25.41 34.01
N GLU A 96 13.30 -25.36 34.74
CA GLU A 96 14.61 -25.83 34.26
C GLU A 96 14.65 -27.36 34.30
N GLN A 97 15.20 -27.95 33.23
CA GLN A 97 15.58 -29.37 33.08
C GLN A 97 14.66 -30.40 33.77
N GLY A 98 13.69 -30.92 33.01
CA GLY A 98 13.08 -32.24 33.28
C GLY A 98 11.74 -32.23 34.03
N ASN A 99 11.37 -31.14 34.70
CA ASN A 99 10.06 -30.99 35.35
C ASN A 99 9.27 -29.84 34.69
N ILE A 100 8.59 -30.15 33.60
CA ILE A 100 7.80 -29.17 32.83
C ILE A 100 6.38 -29.17 33.40
N SER A 101 6.00 -28.14 34.16
CA SER A 101 4.59 -27.85 34.40
C SER A 101 4.05 -27.09 33.19
N LEU A 102 3.08 -27.66 32.48
CA LEU A 102 2.31 -26.93 31.47
C LEU A 102 1.22 -26.15 32.21
N THR A 103 1.41 -24.84 32.34
CA THR A 103 0.36 -23.94 32.82
C THR A 103 -0.26 -23.27 31.61
N GLU A 104 -1.58 -23.46 31.40
CA GLU A 104 -2.33 -22.79 30.35
C GLU A 104 -2.91 -21.46 30.85
N TYR A 105 -2.60 -20.37 30.14
CA TYR A 105 -3.13 -19.04 30.41
C TYR A 105 -4.10 -18.64 29.30
N PRO A 106 -5.31 -18.14 29.62
CA PRO A 106 -6.24 -17.68 28.62
C PRO A 106 -5.79 -16.32 28.06
N ILE A 107 -5.79 -16.20 26.73
CA ILE A 107 -5.69 -14.92 26.03
C ILE A 107 -7.12 -14.42 25.84
N LEU A 108 -7.46 -13.32 26.51
CA LEU A 108 -8.81 -12.76 26.52
C LEU A 108 -8.88 -11.49 25.67
N SER A 109 -9.91 -11.41 24.82
CA SER A 109 -10.33 -10.15 24.20
C SER A 109 -11.27 -9.44 25.17
N THR A 110 -10.96 -8.21 25.56
CA THR A 110 -11.82 -7.40 26.43
C THR A 110 -12.28 -6.16 25.68
N ARG A 111 -13.59 -5.91 25.70
CA ARG A 111 -14.23 -4.69 25.22
C ARG A 111 -14.99 -4.08 26.38
N GLU A 112 -14.68 -2.85 26.74
CA GLU A 112 -15.34 -2.16 27.84
C GLU A 112 -15.59 -0.71 27.48
N ALA A 113 -16.68 -0.16 28.00
CA ALA A 113 -17.00 1.26 27.90
C ALA A 113 -17.42 1.75 29.28
N GLU A 114 -17.09 2.99 29.61
CA GLU A 114 -17.55 3.66 30.82
C GLU A 114 -18.11 5.01 30.41
N THR A 115 -19.41 5.19 30.62
CA THR A 115 -20.12 6.36 30.09
C THR A 115 -21.20 6.84 31.04
N HIS A 116 -21.42 8.16 31.02
CA HIS A 116 -22.56 8.81 31.65
C HIS A 116 -23.50 9.29 30.57
N ILE A 117 -24.73 8.77 30.58
CA ILE A 117 -25.70 9.00 29.52
C ILE A 117 -27.00 9.52 30.10
N LEU A 118 -27.75 10.24 29.28
CA LEU A 118 -29.14 10.62 29.52
C LEU A 118 -29.95 10.09 28.35
N VAL A 119 -30.96 9.28 28.64
CA VAL A 119 -31.82 8.65 27.62
C VAL A 119 -33.28 8.80 28.02
N GLN A 120 -34.18 8.95 27.05
CA GLN A 120 -35.61 8.95 27.32
C GLN A 120 -36.09 7.52 27.61
N SER A 121 -37.06 7.36 28.51
CA SER A 121 -37.67 6.04 28.76
C SER A 121 -38.21 5.43 27.46
N GLY A 122 -37.79 4.20 27.16
CA GLY A 122 -38.15 3.46 25.95
C GLY A 122 -37.26 3.72 24.73
N GLU A 123 -36.40 4.73 24.76
CA GLU A 123 -35.49 5.02 23.64
C GLU A 123 -34.20 4.19 23.72
N THR A 124 -33.67 3.87 22.54
CA THR A 124 -32.39 3.15 22.41
C THR A 124 -31.32 4.10 21.92
N ILE A 125 -30.19 4.14 22.63
CA ILE A 125 -29.03 4.95 22.27
C ILE A 125 -27.82 4.07 21.94
N VAL A 126 -26.91 4.64 21.16
CA VAL A 126 -25.59 4.04 20.88
C VAL A 126 -24.58 4.65 21.85
N ILE A 127 -24.00 3.81 22.72
CA ILE A 127 -23.01 4.26 23.72
C ILE A 127 -21.60 4.26 23.15
N GLY A 128 -21.33 3.37 22.20
CA GLY A 128 -20.03 3.31 21.55
C GLY A 128 -19.96 2.25 20.47
N GLY A 129 -18.90 2.36 19.66
CA GLY A 129 -18.54 1.34 18.70
C GLY A 129 -17.04 1.37 18.40
N LEU A 130 -16.48 0.20 18.10
CA LEU A 130 -15.10 0.03 17.68
C LEU A 130 -15.12 -0.70 16.34
N LEU A 131 -14.61 -0.02 15.32
CA LEU A 131 -14.38 -0.59 14.00
C LEU A 131 -12.87 -0.76 13.84
N GLU A 132 -12.40 -2.00 13.80
CA GLU A 132 -10.99 -2.34 13.61
C GLU A 132 -10.84 -3.10 12.29
N ASP A 133 -9.96 -2.62 11.42
CA ASP A 133 -9.59 -3.27 10.17
C ASP A 133 -8.08 -3.48 10.19
N GLN A 134 -7.66 -4.73 10.32
CA GLN A 134 -6.27 -5.13 10.41
C GLN A 134 -5.91 -5.98 9.19
N GLU A 135 -5.01 -5.44 8.36
CA GLU A 135 -4.40 -6.15 7.23
C GLU A 135 -2.98 -6.55 7.59
N SER A 136 -2.68 -7.85 7.49
CA SER A 136 -1.34 -8.40 7.71
C SER A 136 -0.86 -9.09 6.45
N LYS A 137 0.19 -8.55 5.82
CA LYS A 137 0.83 -9.14 4.64
C LYS A 137 2.15 -9.80 5.03
N THR A 138 2.19 -11.12 4.96
CA THR A 138 3.41 -11.92 5.14
C THR A 138 3.95 -12.36 3.78
N THR A 139 5.16 -11.96 3.43
CA THR A 139 5.83 -12.38 2.19
C THR A 139 7.03 -13.26 2.52
N LEU A 140 6.99 -14.52 2.09
CA LEU A 140 8.09 -15.47 2.15
C LEU A 140 8.73 -15.55 0.76
N SER A 141 10.02 -15.27 0.65
CA SER A 141 10.73 -15.33 -0.64
C SER A 141 12.08 -16.00 -0.51
N VAL A 142 12.48 -16.76 -1.52
CA VAL A 142 13.86 -17.29 -1.61
C VAL A 142 14.81 -16.13 -1.93
N PRO A 143 15.92 -15.97 -1.16
CA PRO A 143 16.90 -14.93 -1.45
C PRO A 143 17.49 -15.09 -2.87
N PHE A 144 17.79 -13.98 -3.53
CA PHE A 144 18.19 -13.87 -4.95
C PHE A 144 17.10 -14.23 -5.99
N LEU A 145 16.47 -15.40 -5.90
CA LEU A 145 15.50 -15.84 -6.93
C LEU A 145 14.15 -15.12 -6.83
N GLY A 146 13.75 -14.65 -5.65
CA GLY A 146 12.48 -13.94 -5.44
C GLY A 146 12.44 -12.53 -6.05
N ALA A 147 13.60 -11.92 -6.33
CA ALA A 147 13.71 -10.55 -6.86
C ALA A 147 13.77 -10.48 -8.39
N ILE A 148 13.87 -11.63 -9.07
CA ILE A 148 13.96 -11.68 -10.54
C ILE A 148 12.60 -11.28 -11.13
N PRO A 149 12.51 -10.17 -11.90
CA PRO A 149 11.28 -9.83 -12.62
C PRO A 149 10.89 -10.99 -13.55
N LEU A 150 9.59 -11.23 -13.74
CA LEU A 150 9.01 -12.34 -14.52
C LEU A 150 8.93 -13.71 -13.79
N ILE A 151 10.02 -14.21 -13.19
CA ILE A 151 10.07 -15.59 -12.63
C ILE A 151 9.97 -15.62 -11.10
N GLY A 152 10.31 -14.52 -10.42
CA GLY A 152 10.34 -14.44 -8.95
C GLY A 152 9.00 -14.74 -8.26
N ARG A 153 7.88 -14.68 -8.99
CA ARG A 153 6.54 -15.05 -8.47
C ARG A 153 6.38 -16.54 -8.15
N LEU A 154 7.17 -17.42 -8.79
CA LEU A 154 7.20 -18.85 -8.47
C LEU A 154 8.03 -19.18 -7.21
N PHE A 155 8.92 -18.27 -6.82
CA PHE A 155 9.84 -18.42 -5.69
C PHE A 155 9.47 -17.57 -4.47
N ARG A 156 8.25 -17.00 -4.49
CA ARG A 156 7.69 -16.25 -3.36
C ARG A 156 6.29 -16.74 -3.03
N ARG A 157 5.95 -16.73 -1.76
CA ARG A 157 4.63 -17.02 -1.22
C ARG A 157 4.17 -15.80 -0.45
N GLU A 158 3.03 -15.27 -0.84
CA GLU A 158 2.36 -14.16 -0.16
C GLU A 158 1.18 -14.75 0.63
N ALA A 159 1.03 -14.36 1.89
CA ALA A 159 -0.12 -14.63 2.73
C ALA A 159 -0.67 -13.30 3.22
N ILE A 160 -1.94 -13.04 2.94
CA ILE A 160 -2.66 -11.83 3.35
C ILE A 160 -3.71 -12.29 4.35
N ASP A 161 -3.64 -11.81 5.58
CA ASP A 161 -4.64 -12.02 6.64
C ASP A 161 -5.38 -10.70 6.88
N ASN A 162 -6.67 -10.68 6.58
CA ASN A 162 -7.54 -9.51 6.75
C ASN A 162 -8.51 -9.78 7.89
N ARG A 163 -8.40 -9.03 8.98
CA ARG A 163 -9.29 -9.15 10.15
C ARG A 163 -10.10 -7.87 10.30
N LYS A 164 -11.43 -8.01 10.24
CA LYS A 164 -12.37 -6.94 10.54
C LYS A 164 -13.10 -7.25 11.83
N MET A 165 -13.12 -6.29 12.75
CA MET A 165 -13.86 -6.39 14.00
C MET A 165 -14.77 -5.18 14.17
N ASP A 166 -16.07 -5.44 14.20
CA ASP A 166 -17.10 -4.41 14.34
C ASP A 166 -17.81 -4.62 15.69
N LEU A 167 -17.72 -3.64 16.58
CA LEU A 167 -18.45 -3.62 17.84
C LEU A 167 -19.39 -2.43 17.83
N LEU A 168 -20.66 -2.65 18.17
CA LEU A 168 -21.65 -1.62 18.46
C LEU A 168 -22.34 -1.97 19.78
N ILE A 169 -22.44 -1.00 20.68
CA ILE A 169 -23.08 -1.15 21.98
C ILE A 169 -24.33 -0.29 22.01
N PHE A 170 -25.47 -0.95 22.14
CA PHE A 170 -26.78 -0.32 22.26
C PHE A 170 -27.30 -0.46 23.69
N LEU A 171 -28.00 0.56 24.16
CA LEU A 171 -28.67 0.53 25.46
C LEU A 171 -30.05 1.14 25.36
N THR A 172 -31.01 0.47 25.98
CA THR A 172 -32.38 0.92 26.15
C THR A 172 -32.68 0.94 27.64
N ALA A 173 -33.29 2.02 28.14
CA ALA A 173 -33.79 2.08 29.51
C ALA A 173 -35.29 2.31 29.53
N THR A 174 -35.99 1.62 30.41
CA THR A 174 -37.44 1.70 30.55
C THR A 174 -37.77 1.94 32.02
N ILE A 175 -38.52 3.00 32.29
CA ILE A 175 -39.10 3.28 33.62
C ILE A 175 -40.36 2.43 33.76
N ILE A 176 -40.49 1.74 34.90
CA ILE A 176 -41.61 0.85 35.22
C ILE A 176 -42.26 1.40 36.49
N ASP A 177 -43.50 1.91 36.36
CA ASP A 177 -44.20 2.60 37.46
C ASP A 177 -45.30 1.75 38.12
N SER A 178 -45.85 0.75 37.42
CA SER A 178 -46.97 -0.07 37.93
C SER A 178 -46.76 -1.57 37.77
N GLU A 179 -47.43 -2.37 38.61
CA GLU A 179 -47.44 -3.83 38.47
C GLU A 179 -48.00 -4.29 37.11
N SER A 180 -48.90 -3.52 36.49
CA SER A 180 -49.38 -3.78 35.13
C SER A 180 -48.29 -3.66 34.07
N ASP A 181 -47.36 -2.72 34.23
CA ASP A 181 -46.24 -2.52 33.30
C ASP A 181 -45.23 -3.68 33.38
N MET A 182 -45.13 -4.34 34.55
CA MET A 182 -44.30 -5.54 34.72
C MET A 182 -44.83 -6.76 33.95
N VAL A 183 -46.15 -6.85 33.75
CA VAL A 183 -46.79 -7.95 32.99
C VAL A 183 -46.63 -7.74 31.48
N ASP A 184 -46.61 -6.48 31.03
CA ASP A 184 -46.41 -6.10 29.63
C ASP A 184 -44.95 -6.31 29.18
N GLU A 185 -43.96 -6.19 30.07
CA GLU A 185 -42.57 -6.60 29.79
C GLU A 185 -42.42 -8.09 29.40
N GLY A 186 -43.31 -8.95 29.92
CA GLY A 186 -43.39 -10.35 29.51
C GLY A 186 -43.78 -10.54 28.04
N VAL A 187 -44.64 -9.64 27.52
CA VAL A 187 -45.11 -9.60 26.12
C VAL A 187 -44.11 -8.84 25.23
N MET A 188 -43.40 -7.85 25.78
CA MET A 188 -42.30 -7.13 25.12
C MET A 188 -41.09 -8.01 24.77
N ARG A 189 -41.01 -9.26 25.26
CA ARG A 189 -40.04 -10.26 24.77
C ARG A 189 -40.13 -10.47 23.25
N GLU A 190 -41.32 -10.38 22.65
CA GLU A 190 -41.48 -10.48 21.19
C GLU A 190 -41.10 -9.18 20.47
N ALA A 191 -41.53 -8.01 20.98
CA ALA A 191 -41.24 -6.71 20.38
C ALA A 191 -39.75 -6.33 20.43
N THR A 192 -39.07 -6.66 21.52
CA THR A 192 -37.62 -6.39 21.69
C THR A 192 -36.76 -7.33 20.85
N THR A 193 -37.21 -8.56 20.65
CA THR A 193 -36.58 -9.49 19.70
C THR A 193 -36.69 -8.95 18.27
N ALA A 194 -37.84 -8.40 17.88
CA ALA A 194 -38.02 -7.76 16.58
C ALA A 194 -37.09 -6.53 16.41
N HIS A 195 -36.97 -5.70 17.44
CA HIS A 195 -36.03 -4.56 17.42
C HIS A 195 -34.57 -4.99 17.31
N ILE A 196 -34.16 -6.04 18.02
CA ILE A 196 -32.80 -6.59 17.91
C ILE A 196 -32.53 -7.10 16.47
N VAL A 197 -33.51 -7.76 15.84
CA VAL A 197 -33.41 -8.20 14.45
C VAL A 197 -33.32 -7.01 13.48
N GLU A 198 -34.04 -5.93 13.75
CA GLU A 198 -34.00 -4.71 12.95
C GLU A 198 -32.65 -3.98 13.09
N MET A 199 -32.12 -3.91 14.31
CA MET A 199 -30.79 -3.38 14.58
C MET A 199 -29.68 -4.25 13.98
N GLU A 200 -29.84 -5.57 13.94
CA GLU A 200 -28.93 -6.47 13.24
C GLU A 200 -28.93 -6.18 11.74
N LYS A 201 -30.12 -5.98 11.15
CA LYS A 201 -30.22 -5.63 9.74
C LYS A 201 -29.54 -4.29 9.45
N ALA A 202 -29.75 -3.29 10.30
CA ALA A 202 -29.08 -1.99 10.17
C ALA A 202 -27.55 -2.10 10.34
N ALA A 203 -27.07 -2.85 11.32
CA ALA A 203 -25.64 -3.08 11.53
C ALA A 203 -25.01 -3.84 10.35
N ARG A 204 -25.68 -4.86 9.82
CA ARG A 204 -25.25 -5.59 8.61
C ARG A 204 -25.23 -4.69 7.37
N GLU A 205 -26.24 -3.85 7.17
CA GLU A 205 -26.28 -2.92 6.04
C GLU A 205 -25.14 -1.88 6.14
N LEU A 206 -24.82 -1.40 7.35
CA LEU A 206 -23.68 -0.50 7.59
C LEU A 206 -22.33 -1.17 7.30
N THR A 207 -22.15 -2.43 7.67
CA THR A 207 -20.91 -3.17 7.42
C THR A 207 -20.79 -3.58 5.96
N GLU A 208 -21.87 -4.02 5.33
CA GLU A 208 -21.92 -4.38 3.91
C GLU A 208 -21.74 -3.16 2.99
N SER A 209 -22.37 -2.03 3.30
CA SER A 209 -22.22 -0.80 2.50
C SER A 209 -20.78 -0.30 2.49
N ARG A 210 -20.08 -0.33 3.64
CA ARG A 210 -18.65 0.00 3.69
C ARG A 210 -17.76 -1.06 3.06
N ALA A 211 -18.13 -2.35 3.14
CA ALA A 211 -17.42 -3.40 2.42
C ALA A 211 -17.50 -3.18 0.90
N ARG A 212 -18.67 -2.76 0.40
CA ARG A 212 -18.86 -2.37 -1.00
C ARG A 212 -18.02 -1.15 -1.36
N GLU A 213 -18.09 -0.06 -0.59
CA GLU A 213 -17.25 1.13 -0.82
C GLU A 213 -15.75 0.81 -0.85
N LYS A 214 -15.25 -0.02 0.09
CA LYS A 214 -13.84 -0.42 0.11
C LYS A 214 -13.49 -1.29 -1.09
N SER A 215 -14.37 -2.22 -1.49
CA SER A 215 -14.16 -3.06 -2.67
C SER A 215 -14.15 -2.24 -3.96
N GLU A 216 -14.99 -1.21 -4.05
CA GLU A 216 -15.05 -0.29 -5.18
C GLU A 216 -13.78 0.57 -5.24
N ARG A 217 -13.31 1.11 -4.11
CA ARG A 217 -12.03 1.84 -4.04
C ARG A 217 -10.85 0.97 -4.43
N MET A 218 -10.78 -0.28 -3.96
CA MET A 218 -9.71 -1.21 -4.36
C MET A 218 -9.80 -1.58 -5.85
N ALA A 219 -11.00 -1.75 -6.40
CA ALA A 219 -11.19 -1.99 -7.83
C ALA A 219 -10.79 -0.76 -8.67
N GLU A 220 -11.02 0.44 -8.16
CA GLU A 220 -10.63 1.70 -8.81
C GLU A 220 -9.11 1.91 -8.76
N GLU A 221 -8.46 1.63 -7.63
CA GLU A 221 -6.99 1.62 -7.52
C GLU A 221 -6.34 0.59 -8.44
N ALA A 222 -6.89 -0.63 -8.51
CA ALA A 222 -6.40 -1.67 -9.42
C ALA A 222 -6.52 -1.24 -10.89
N ARG A 223 -7.65 -0.61 -11.27
CA ARG A 223 -7.84 -0.01 -12.60
C ARG A 223 -6.85 1.12 -12.88
N GLN A 224 -6.57 1.98 -11.90
CA GLN A 224 -5.57 3.02 -12.04
C GLN A 224 -4.15 2.45 -12.21
N GLU A 225 -3.83 1.35 -11.51
CA GLU A 225 -2.54 0.68 -11.67
C GLU A 225 -2.41 0.05 -13.06
N GLU A 226 -3.47 -0.59 -13.58
CA GLU A 226 -3.51 -1.10 -14.96
C GLU A 226 -3.33 0.02 -15.99
N LEU A 227 -4.07 1.12 -15.86
CA LEU A 227 -3.96 2.28 -16.74
C LEU A 227 -2.54 2.88 -16.70
N ARG A 228 -1.93 2.95 -15.51
CA ARG A 228 -0.56 3.43 -15.34
C ARG A 228 0.47 2.51 -15.99
N ARG A 229 0.23 1.19 -15.99
CA ARG A 229 1.06 0.22 -16.72
C ARG A 229 0.94 0.40 -18.23
N GLU A 230 -0.28 0.53 -18.74
CA GLU A 230 -0.51 0.78 -20.17
C GLU A 230 0.16 2.08 -20.63
N LEU A 231 0.05 3.16 -19.84
CA LEU A 231 0.68 4.44 -20.14
C LEU A 231 2.21 4.32 -20.18
N PHE A 232 2.79 3.57 -19.23
CA PHE A 232 4.23 3.33 -19.19
C PHE A 232 4.70 2.50 -20.39
N GLU A 233 3.93 1.51 -20.84
CA GLU A 233 4.24 0.76 -22.07
C GLU A 233 4.16 1.65 -23.30
N GLN A 234 3.15 2.53 -23.36
CA GLN A 234 2.99 3.48 -24.47
C GLN A 234 4.15 4.48 -24.53
N ASP A 235 4.58 5.01 -23.39
CA ASP A 235 5.73 5.91 -23.30
C ASP A 235 7.03 5.21 -23.71
N ARG A 236 7.21 3.95 -23.30
CA ARG A 236 8.38 3.15 -23.69
C ARG A 236 8.40 2.92 -25.21
N ALA A 237 7.27 2.51 -25.79
CA ALA A 237 7.14 2.31 -27.23
C ALA A 237 7.38 3.62 -28.01
N ALA A 238 6.87 4.75 -27.51
CA ALA A 238 7.10 6.06 -28.10
C ALA A 238 8.58 6.50 -28.03
N ALA A 239 9.27 6.19 -26.92
CA ALA A 239 10.69 6.46 -26.77
C ALA A 239 11.55 5.60 -27.72
N GLU A 240 11.22 4.31 -27.84
CA GLU A 240 11.86 3.40 -28.80
C GLU A 240 11.66 3.91 -30.24
N ALA A 241 10.43 4.26 -30.63
CA ALA A 241 10.15 4.80 -31.96
C ALA A 241 10.86 6.14 -32.25
N ARG A 242 10.98 7.03 -31.25
CA ARG A 242 11.74 8.28 -31.38
C ARG A 242 13.23 8.02 -31.58
N ARG A 243 13.78 7.02 -30.90
CA ARG A 243 15.18 6.62 -31.04
C ARG A 243 15.44 6.03 -32.43
N GLU A 244 14.59 5.11 -32.88
CA GLU A 244 14.69 4.53 -34.23
C GLU A 244 14.56 5.60 -35.33
N ALA A 245 13.63 6.55 -35.18
CA ALA A 245 13.47 7.65 -36.12
C ALA A 245 14.70 8.60 -36.14
N ALA A 246 15.33 8.84 -34.98
CA ALA A 246 16.57 9.61 -34.92
C ALA A 246 17.73 8.88 -35.60
N GLU A 247 17.88 7.58 -35.34
CA GLU A 247 18.90 6.73 -35.99
C GLU A 247 18.69 6.65 -37.51
N GLN A 248 17.44 6.59 -37.99
CA GLN A 248 17.12 6.65 -39.42
C GLN A 248 17.48 7.99 -40.05
N ARG A 249 17.11 9.11 -39.41
CA ARG A 249 17.48 10.45 -39.89
C ARG A 249 18.98 10.65 -39.94
N GLU A 250 19.72 10.18 -38.94
CA GLU A 250 21.18 10.25 -38.92
C GLU A 250 21.81 9.43 -40.05
N ARG A 251 21.25 8.25 -40.37
CA ARG A 251 21.66 7.45 -41.54
C ARG A 251 21.34 8.15 -42.87
N GLU A 252 20.16 8.73 -43.02
CA GLU A 252 19.77 9.47 -44.22
C GLU A 252 20.64 10.72 -44.43
N GLU A 253 20.93 11.47 -43.36
CA GLU A 253 21.84 12.62 -43.41
C GLU A 253 23.28 12.20 -43.75
N ALA A 254 23.77 11.09 -43.19
CA ALA A 254 25.08 10.53 -43.53
C ALA A 254 25.14 10.12 -45.01
N GLU A 255 24.14 9.40 -45.52
CA GLU A 255 24.06 9.04 -46.95
C GLU A 255 23.97 10.27 -47.86
N ALA A 256 23.20 11.29 -47.48
CA ALA A 256 23.10 12.53 -48.24
C ALA A 256 24.42 13.29 -48.26
N ARG A 257 25.14 13.32 -47.13
CA ARG A 257 26.46 13.92 -47.00
C ARG A 257 27.48 13.20 -47.89
N ASP A 258 27.48 11.88 -47.91
CA ASP A 258 28.39 11.09 -48.74
C ASP A 258 28.10 11.30 -50.25
N ARG A 259 26.82 11.28 -50.65
CA ARG A 259 26.42 11.61 -52.04
C ARG A 259 26.83 13.02 -52.46
N ALA A 260 26.74 13.99 -51.55
CA ALA A 260 27.17 15.36 -51.83
C ALA A 260 28.70 15.47 -52.01
N ILE A 261 29.48 14.75 -51.19
CA ILE A 261 30.93 14.67 -51.32
C ILE A 261 31.31 14.05 -52.67
N ASP A 262 30.66 12.96 -53.06
CA ASP A 262 30.93 12.29 -54.33
C ASP A 262 30.59 13.18 -55.53
N LYS A 263 29.46 13.90 -55.48
CA LYS A 263 29.09 14.88 -56.50
C LYS A 263 30.11 16.02 -56.58
N ALA A 264 30.54 16.58 -55.45
CA ALA A 264 31.54 17.64 -55.42
C ALA A 264 32.90 17.18 -55.99
N LYS A 265 33.33 15.96 -55.68
CA LYS A 265 34.54 15.36 -56.28
C LYS A 265 34.39 15.17 -57.78
N ALA A 266 33.22 14.75 -58.26
CA ALA A 266 32.95 14.61 -59.69
C ALA A 266 32.97 15.96 -60.42
N ASP A 267 32.33 16.98 -59.84
CA ASP A 267 32.33 18.35 -60.37
C ASP A 267 33.74 18.95 -60.40
N GLN A 268 34.55 18.72 -59.35
CA GLN A 268 35.95 19.14 -59.33
C GLN A 268 36.77 18.45 -60.41
N ARG A 269 36.63 17.13 -60.58
CA ARG A 269 37.28 16.38 -61.67
C ARG A 269 36.85 16.86 -63.06
N ALA A 270 35.58 17.24 -63.23
CA ALA A 270 35.08 17.81 -64.48
C ALA A 270 35.71 19.19 -64.76
N ARG A 271 35.83 20.05 -63.74
CA ARG A 271 36.52 21.34 -63.85
C ARG A 271 38.00 21.19 -64.15
N GLU A 272 38.69 20.26 -63.50
CA GLU A 272 40.10 19.96 -63.77
C GLU A 272 40.31 19.43 -65.19
N ARG A 273 39.43 18.54 -65.68
CA ARG A 273 39.45 18.07 -67.07
C ARG A 273 39.21 19.20 -68.06
N ALA A 274 38.21 20.06 -67.83
CA ALA A 274 37.92 21.21 -68.68
C ALA A 274 39.07 22.23 -68.69
N ALA A 275 39.72 22.47 -67.54
CA ALA A 275 40.88 23.34 -67.44
C ALA A 275 42.11 22.76 -68.17
N LEU A 276 42.34 21.45 -68.08
CA LEU A 276 43.38 20.76 -68.84
C LEU A 276 43.12 20.80 -70.35
N GLU A 277 41.86 20.68 -70.77
CA GLU A 277 41.46 20.76 -72.17
C GLU A 277 41.62 22.19 -72.72
N ALA A 278 41.22 23.20 -71.95
CA ALA A 278 41.44 24.60 -72.28
C ALA A 278 42.94 24.96 -72.34
N ALA A 279 43.74 24.47 -71.39
CA ALA A 279 45.19 24.64 -71.41
C ALA A 279 45.85 23.93 -72.61
N ARG A 280 45.35 22.74 -73.00
CA ARG A 280 45.77 22.07 -74.24
C ARG A 280 45.41 22.87 -75.48
N ALA A 281 44.23 23.51 -75.50
CA ALA A 281 43.82 24.36 -76.61
C ALA A 281 44.69 25.62 -76.71
N GLU A 282 45.00 26.28 -75.59
CA GLU A 282 45.95 27.42 -75.57
C GLU A 282 47.37 27.01 -76.02
N ILE A 283 47.85 25.84 -75.62
CA ILE A 283 49.15 25.31 -76.05
C ILE A 283 49.13 24.99 -77.54
N ALA A 284 48.05 24.40 -78.05
CA ALA A 284 47.89 24.13 -79.49
C ALA A 284 47.81 25.43 -80.32
N GLU A 285 47.18 26.48 -79.80
CA GLU A 285 47.15 27.81 -80.42
C GLU A 285 48.54 28.45 -80.44
N LYS A 286 49.31 28.32 -79.36
CA LYS A 286 50.71 28.79 -79.30
C LYS A 286 51.65 28.01 -80.23
N LEU A 287 51.47 26.70 -80.38
CA LEU A 287 52.22 25.87 -81.34
C LEU A 287 51.88 26.22 -82.79
N ASN A 288 50.61 26.51 -83.10
CA ASN A 288 50.19 26.95 -84.43
C ASN A 288 50.70 28.38 -84.75
N ARG A 289 50.97 29.18 -83.73
CA ARG A 289 51.61 30.49 -83.84
C ARG A 289 53.14 30.41 -83.98
N GLU A 290 53.76 29.27 -83.65
CA GLU A 290 55.19 29.00 -83.86
C GLU A 290 55.49 28.37 -85.24
N GLU A 291 54.52 27.75 -85.92
CA GLU A 291 54.70 27.23 -87.29
C GLU A 291 54.52 28.27 -88.41
N SER A 292 53.94 29.45 -88.15
CA SER A 292 53.94 30.59 -89.08
C SER A 292 55.02 31.59 -88.67
N GLY A 293 56.16 31.58 -89.37
CA GLY A 293 57.38 32.29 -89.00
C GLY A 293 57.23 33.81 -88.78
N GLU A 294 58.10 34.37 -87.93
CA GLU A 294 59.31 35.09 -88.38
C GLU A 294 59.82 36.11 -87.32
N ALA A 295 61.07 35.88 -86.91
CA ALA A 295 62.14 36.83 -86.56
C ALA A 295 62.06 37.81 -85.37
N ARG A 296 63.08 37.62 -84.51
CA ARG A 296 63.92 38.61 -83.78
C ARG A 296 63.26 39.34 -82.60
N LYS A 297 63.90 39.44 -81.43
CA LYS A 297 65.29 39.87 -81.17
C LYS A 297 65.68 39.57 -79.71
N LEU A 298 66.91 39.14 -79.46
CA LEU A 298 67.54 39.16 -78.13
C LEU A 298 67.82 40.61 -77.67
N PRO A 299 67.87 40.83 -76.34
CA PRO A 299 69.13 41.15 -75.65
C PRO A 299 69.35 40.25 -74.41
N THR A 300 70.49 39.56 -74.25
CA THR A 300 71.61 39.90 -73.33
C THR A 300 71.15 40.48 -71.99
N ALA A 301 71.10 39.70 -70.91
CA ALA A 301 72.19 39.25 -70.01
C ALA A 301 72.61 40.34 -68.99
N GLU A 302 72.87 39.89 -67.76
CA GLU A 302 73.25 40.64 -66.52
C GLU A 302 72.02 41.15 -65.74
N ASP A 303 71.85 40.93 -64.43
CA ASP A 303 72.81 40.51 -63.41
C ASP A 303 72.08 39.91 -62.19
N ASP A 304 72.85 39.14 -61.44
CA ASP A 304 72.50 38.47 -60.20
C ASP A 304 72.05 39.41 -59.06
N ALA A 305 71.34 38.77 -58.11
CA ALA A 305 71.44 38.96 -56.65
C ALA A 305 70.34 39.75 -55.89
N GLU A 306 70.10 39.19 -54.70
CA GLU A 306 69.50 39.76 -53.47
C GLU A 306 67.96 39.83 -53.42
N ARG A 307 67.25 38.84 -52.86
CA ARG A 307 67.08 38.47 -51.43
C ARG A 307 66.79 39.64 -50.47
N GLU A 308 65.67 39.44 -49.77
CA GLU A 308 65.21 40.07 -48.52
C GLU A 308 64.53 41.45 -48.58
N SER A 309 63.21 41.44 -48.39
CA SER A 309 62.51 42.29 -47.42
C SER A 309 61.06 41.79 -47.26
N VAL A 310 60.63 41.26 -46.11
CA VAL A 310 60.28 41.98 -44.86
C VAL A 310 58.84 42.54 -44.92
N ILE A 311 57.98 41.92 -44.08
CA ILE A 311 56.99 42.54 -43.17
C ILE A 311 55.48 42.57 -43.50
N LYS A 312 54.72 42.24 -42.43
CA LYS A 312 53.29 42.49 -42.06
C LYS A 312 52.25 41.51 -42.67
N ARG A 313 51.33 40.89 -41.92
CA ARG A 313 50.71 41.24 -40.62
C ARG A 313 49.94 40.02 -40.05
N PHE A 314 50.15 39.70 -38.78
CA PHE A 314 49.11 39.19 -37.86
C PHE A 314 48.18 40.35 -37.45
N PRO A 315 46.91 40.14 -37.03
CA PRO A 315 46.52 39.66 -35.68
C PRO A 315 45.44 38.53 -35.74
N SER A 316 45.31 37.56 -34.84
CA SER A 316 45.15 37.51 -33.36
C SER A 316 43.71 37.61 -32.85
N VAL A 317 43.34 36.65 -31.98
CA VAL A 317 42.28 36.66 -30.93
C VAL A 317 40.85 36.51 -31.48
N GLY A 318 39.92 35.76 -30.90
CA GLY A 318 39.67 34.97 -29.67
C GLY A 318 38.25 34.40 -29.90
N GLU A 319 37.66 33.45 -29.20
CA GLU A 319 37.70 32.84 -27.87
C GLU A 319 37.15 31.41 -28.04
#